data_AF-A0A7W6VFK7-F1
#
_entry.id   AF-A0A7W6VFK7-F1
#
_cell.length_a   1.000
_cell.length_b   1.000
_cell.length_c   1.000
_cell.angle_alpha   90.00
_cell.angle_beta   90.00
_cell.angle_gamma   90.00
#
_symmetry.space_group_name_H-M   'P 1'
#
loop_
_entity.id
_entity.type
_entity.pdbx_description
1 polymer ?
#
loop_
_entity_poly.entity_id
_entity_poly.type
_entity_poly.pdbx_seq_one_letter_code
_entity_poly.pdbx_strand_id
1 'polypeptide(L)'
;MLVLRDQKQADRQIRQCKSAAAGRNIMPACRHSPVASRCIAHGKKLVRRGGKSTCMCAHRPWSLEQKQQSPKDAQELRMSPRPHSGTLVANHVGKGTSMSLRAIAGGAFLTSFILMGWTARAASPEENRKMISDYYAAYASGDMGKVASFFAEDILWHIPGHHPLAGTKRGKQEVAAFFQQLGKGNFRAELIALIADENWVIDMHRGWSNRDGLANVDTVWVLAFKIENGKIKEARNFSFDQAAADSFFWQAYRLKPLPDRLTTE
;
A
#
# COMPACT_ATOMS: atom_id res chain seq x y z
N MET A 1 38.80 30.82 -25.24
CA MET A 1 38.53 30.16 -26.54
C MET A 1 39.18 28.76 -26.69
N LEU A 2 39.73 28.14 -25.62
CA LEU A 2 40.20 26.73 -25.63
C LEU A 2 39.16 25.72 -25.09
N VAL A 3 38.22 26.16 -24.24
CA VAL A 3 37.27 25.26 -23.55
C VAL A 3 36.19 24.69 -24.49
N LEU A 4 35.83 25.41 -25.55
CA LEU A 4 34.75 25.01 -26.47
C LEU A 4 35.19 24.03 -27.58
N ARG A 5 36.50 23.93 -27.87
CA ARG A 5 37.03 22.92 -28.81
C ARG A 5 37.05 21.53 -28.15
N ASP A 6 37.32 21.47 -26.84
CA ASP A 6 37.41 20.24 -26.05
C ASP A 6 36.03 19.59 -25.84
N GLN A 7 35.00 20.40 -25.58
CA GLN A 7 33.62 19.92 -25.42
C GLN A 7 33.07 19.26 -26.69
N LYS A 8 33.32 19.85 -27.87
CA LYS A 8 32.87 19.29 -29.15
C LYS A 8 33.62 18.01 -29.53
N GLN A 9 34.86 17.84 -29.04
CA GLN A 9 35.69 16.66 -29.28
C GLN A 9 35.26 15.51 -28.35
N ALA A 10 34.96 15.80 -27.08
CA ALA A 10 34.38 14.86 -26.12
C ALA A 10 32.98 14.36 -26.56
N ASP A 11 32.12 15.26 -27.06
CA ASP A 11 30.78 14.89 -27.52
C ASP A 11 30.78 14.10 -28.84
N ARG A 12 31.85 14.20 -29.66
CA ARG A 12 32.05 13.30 -30.81
C ARG A 12 32.50 11.91 -30.36
N GLN A 13 33.40 11.82 -29.38
CA GLN A 13 33.85 10.53 -28.83
C GLN A 13 32.71 9.78 -28.13
N ILE A 14 31.85 10.48 -27.38
CA ILE A 14 30.67 9.87 -26.73
C ILE A 14 29.65 9.37 -27.77
N ARG A 15 29.47 10.11 -28.88
CA ARG A 15 28.60 9.68 -29.99
C ARG A 15 29.17 8.46 -30.74
N GLN A 16 30.48 8.42 -30.98
CA GLN A 16 31.15 7.26 -31.58
C GLN A 16 31.09 6.02 -30.68
N CYS A 17 31.16 6.17 -29.35
CA CYS A 17 30.97 5.06 -28.42
C CYS A 17 29.51 4.56 -28.37
N LYS A 18 28.51 5.44 -28.54
CA LYS A 18 27.10 5.05 -28.59
C LYS A 18 26.71 4.35 -29.90
N SER A 19 27.32 4.70 -31.04
CA SER A 19 27.07 3.99 -32.30
C SER A 19 27.74 2.61 -32.35
N ALA A 20 28.78 2.37 -31.56
CA ALA A 20 29.47 1.07 -31.48
C ALA A 20 28.76 0.05 -30.56
N ALA A 21 27.83 0.47 -29.70
CA ALA A 21 27.07 -0.45 -28.85
C ALA A 21 26.01 -1.28 -29.62
N ALA A 22 25.77 -0.96 -30.90
CA ALA A 22 24.89 -1.71 -31.78
C ALA A 22 25.61 -2.76 -32.67
N GLY A 23 26.95 -2.85 -32.62
CA GLY A 23 27.73 -3.81 -33.41
C GLY A 23 28.91 -4.36 -32.61
N ARG A 24 28.96 -5.68 -32.44
CA ARG A 24 30.00 -6.39 -31.69
C ARG A 24 31.43 -6.05 -32.18
N ASN A 25 32.13 -5.15 -31.49
CA ASN A 25 33.57 -5.21 -31.15
C ASN A 25 34.02 -3.89 -30.48
N ILE A 26 34.56 -3.98 -29.25
CA ILE A 26 35.07 -2.83 -28.50
C ILE A 26 36.59 -2.70 -28.76
N MET A 27 37.01 -1.58 -29.37
CA MET A 27 38.42 -1.22 -29.57
C MET A 27 39.13 -0.82 -28.25
N PRO A 28 40.50 -0.81 -28.18
CA PRO A 28 41.29 -0.86 -26.94
C PRO A 28 41.27 0.40 -26.05
N ALA A 29 40.54 1.46 -26.41
CA ALA A 29 40.67 2.78 -25.79
C ALA A 29 39.97 2.93 -24.42
N CYS A 30 39.22 1.94 -23.93
CA CYS A 30 38.49 2.04 -22.66
C CYS A 30 39.25 1.52 -21.42
N ARG A 31 40.52 1.12 -21.54
CA ARG A 31 41.18 0.25 -20.53
C ARG A 31 41.92 0.91 -19.36
N HIS A 32 41.88 2.23 -19.16
CA HIS A 32 42.82 2.88 -18.22
C HIS A 32 42.19 3.81 -17.15
N SER A 33 41.02 3.47 -16.60
CA SER A 33 40.57 4.09 -15.33
C SER A 33 39.87 3.09 -14.40
N PRO A 34 40.49 2.73 -13.25
CA PRO A 34 39.90 1.80 -12.27
C PRO A 34 38.56 2.29 -11.70
N VAL A 35 38.36 3.60 -11.62
CA VAL A 35 37.17 4.23 -11.02
C VAL A 35 35.97 4.16 -11.97
N ALA A 36 36.17 4.32 -13.28
CA ALA A 36 35.10 4.24 -14.27
C ALA A 36 34.53 2.82 -14.40
N SER A 37 35.40 1.82 -14.38
CA SER A 37 35.02 0.40 -14.43
C SER A 37 34.16 -0.01 -13.22
N ARG A 38 34.49 0.51 -12.04
CA ARG A 38 33.75 0.24 -10.79
C ARG A 38 32.38 0.93 -10.73
N CYS A 39 32.24 2.11 -11.34
CA CYS A 39 30.94 2.80 -11.40
C CYS A 39 29.95 2.11 -12.37
N ILE A 40 30.44 1.59 -13.49
CA ILE A 40 29.62 0.85 -14.47
C ILE A 40 29.13 -0.48 -13.88
N ALA A 41 29.97 -1.22 -13.16
CA ALA A 41 29.61 -2.50 -12.55
C ALA A 41 28.50 -2.41 -11.48
N HIS A 42 28.30 -1.25 -10.86
CA HIS A 42 27.28 -1.03 -9.82
C HIS A 42 26.14 -0.10 -10.26
N GLY A 43 26.00 0.20 -11.54
CA GLY A 43 24.93 1.07 -12.06
C GLY A 43 24.99 2.52 -11.56
N LYS A 44 26.18 3.01 -11.16
CA LYS A 44 26.37 4.35 -10.58
C LYS A 44 26.93 5.33 -11.59
N LYS A 45 26.56 6.62 -11.44
CA LYS A 45 27.07 7.69 -12.30
C LYS A 45 28.38 8.24 -11.75
N LEU A 46 29.37 8.38 -12.62
CA LEU A 46 30.64 9.03 -12.29
C LEU A 46 30.45 10.55 -12.26
N VAL A 47 30.85 11.21 -11.17
CA VAL A 47 30.77 12.66 -11.02
C VAL A 47 32.16 13.22 -10.68
N ARG A 48 32.54 14.34 -11.31
CA ARG A 48 33.78 15.08 -11.00
C ARG A 48 33.44 16.43 -10.35
N ARG A 49 33.98 16.67 -9.16
CA ARG A 49 33.86 17.95 -8.44
C ARG A 49 35.23 18.31 -7.85
N GLY A 50 35.75 19.50 -8.14
CA GLY A 50 37.04 19.96 -7.62
C GLY A 50 38.24 19.07 -7.96
N GLY A 51 38.31 18.52 -9.18
CA GLY A 51 39.44 17.69 -9.63
C GLY A 51 39.45 16.24 -9.16
N LYS A 52 38.55 15.83 -8.25
CA LYS A 52 38.41 14.44 -7.79
C LYS A 52 37.20 13.76 -8.41
N SER A 53 37.35 12.47 -8.76
CA SER A 53 36.30 11.66 -9.37
C SER A 53 35.70 10.74 -8.30
N THR A 54 34.39 10.82 -8.06
CA THR A 54 33.69 10.00 -7.07
C THR A 54 32.45 9.34 -7.67
N CYS A 55 32.05 8.22 -7.07
CA CYS A 55 30.95 7.40 -7.54
C CYS A 55 29.72 7.69 -6.67
N MET A 56 28.69 8.35 -7.22
CA MET A 56 27.48 8.70 -6.47
C MET A 56 26.29 7.82 -6.89
N CYS A 57 25.50 7.38 -5.91
CA CYS A 57 24.16 6.85 -6.17
C CYS A 57 23.31 7.97 -6.78
N ALA A 58 22.54 7.65 -7.83
CA ALA A 58 21.67 8.62 -8.49
C ALA A 58 20.46 8.97 -7.59
N HIS A 59 20.68 9.77 -6.56
CA HIS A 59 19.58 10.49 -5.90
C HIS A 59 19.22 11.67 -6.79
N ARG A 60 17.99 11.72 -7.33
CA ARG A 60 17.44 12.96 -7.85
C ARG A 60 17.22 13.90 -6.66
N PRO A 61 17.74 15.13 -6.66
CA PRO A 61 17.27 16.14 -5.73
C PRO A 61 15.84 16.50 -6.09
N TRP A 62 14.94 16.45 -5.11
CA TRP A 62 13.64 17.09 -5.19
C TRP A 62 13.85 18.58 -4.96
N SER A 63 13.97 19.37 -6.04
CA SER A 63 13.92 20.83 -5.94
C SER A 63 13.36 21.47 -7.21
N LEU A 64 12.21 22.11 -7.04
CA LEU A 64 11.80 23.37 -7.65
C LEU A 64 11.76 23.42 -9.19
N GLU A 65 10.73 22.83 -9.78
CA GLU A 65 10.18 23.31 -11.07
C GLU A 65 8.71 22.86 -11.21
N GLN A 66 7.82 23.33 -10.33
CA GLN A 66 6.40 23.42 -10.66
C GLN A 66 6.11 24.85 -11.08
N LYS A 67 6.28 25.12 -12.39
CA LYS A 67 5.56 26.22 -13.01
C LYS A 67 4.07 25.91 -12.86
N GLN A 68 3.36 26.82 -12.22
CA GLN A 68 1.92 26.85 -12.08
C GLN A 68 1.24 26.58 -13.43
N GLN A 69 0.62 25.40 -13.57
CA GLN A 69 -0.54 25.28 -14.43
C GLN A 69 -1.71 25.94 -13.70
N SER A 70 -2.26 26.98 -14.32
CA SER A 70 -3.37 27.80 -13.87
C SER A 70 -4.68 26.97 -13.70
N PRO A 71 -5.58 27.31 -12.76
CA PRO A 71 -6.80 26.55 -12.46
C PRO A 71 -7.94 26.62 -13.51
N LYS A 72 -7.69 26.99 -14.77
CA LYS A 72 -8.76 27.25 -15.75
C LYS A 72 -9.20 26.05 -16.59
N ASP A 73 -8.42 24.97 -16.62
CA ASP A 73 -8.71 23.82 -17.51
C ASP A 73 -9.34 22.61 -16.78
N ALA A 74 -9.62 22.72 -15.49
CA ALA A 74 -10.22 21.65 -14.68
C ALA A 74 -11.75 21.74 -14.54
N GLN A 75 -12.40 22.61 -15.32
CA GLN A 75 -13.84 22.90 -15.17
C GLN A 75 -14.71 22.45 -16.36
N GLU A 76 -14.23 21.54 -17.20
CA GLU A 76 -14.99 21.05 -18.35
C GLU A 76 -14.98 19.51 -18.50
N LEU A 77 -15.28 18.81 -17.40
CA LEU A 77 -15.83 17.45 -17.45
C LEU A 77 -17.05 17.36 -16.52
N ARG A 78 -18.07 18.16 -16.85
CA ARG A 78 -19.42 18.04 -16.29
C ARG A 78 -20.09 16.81 -16.92
N MET A 79 -20.08 15.69 -16.20
CA MET A 79 -20.97 14.57 -16.51
C MET A 79 -22.42 15.04 -16.34
N SER A 80 -23.17 15.04 -17.44
CA SER A 80 -24.61 15.36 -17.44
C SER A 80 -25.42 14.21 -16.83
N PRO A 81 -26.36 14.47 -15.90
CA PRO A 81 -27.28 13.44 -15.44
C PRO A 81 -28.38 13.18 -16.49
N ARG A 82 -28.55 11.92 -16.89
CA ARG A 82 -29.70 11.48 -17.70
C ARG A 82 -30.94 11.35 -16.79
N PRO A 83 -32.11 11.86 -17.17
CA PRO A 83 -33.34 11.60 -16.44
C PRO A 83 -33.97 10.29 -16.93
N HIS A 84 -34.15 9.32 -16.02
CA HIS A 84 -35.16 8.29 -16.21
C HIS A 84 -36.34 8.58 -15.27
N SER A 85 -37.37 9.21 -15.85
CA SER A 85 -38.72 9.22 -15.31
C SER A 85 -39.26 7.79 -15.31
N GLY A 86 -39.30 7.17 -14.13
CA GLY A 86 -40.11 5.98 -13.87
C GLY A 86 -41.43 6.42 -13.22
N THR A 87 -42.46 6.63 -14.03
CA THR A 87 -43.83 6.88 -13.59
C THR A 87 -44.35 5.65 -12.83
N LEU A 88 -44.67 5.83 -11.54
CA LEU A 88 -45.45 4.87 -10.76
C LEU A 88 -46.89 4.84 -11.30
N VAL A 89 -47.26 3.74 -11.93
CA VAL A 89 -48.66 3.42 -12.24
C VAL A 89 -49.24 2.67 -11.04
N ALA A 90 -50.06 3.35 -10.25
CA ALA A 90 -50.90 2.72 -9.24
C ALA A 90 -52.17 2.20 -9.92
N ASN A 91 -52.31 0.88 -10.03
CA ASN A 91 -53.58 0.27 -10.43
C ASN A 91 -54.54 0.24 -9.24
N HIS A 92 -55.64 0.97 -9.37
CA HIS A 92 -56.79 0.91 -8.49
C HIS A 92 -57.76 -0.14 -9.04
N VAL A 93 -58.00 -1.24 -8.31
CA VAL A 93 -59.19 -2.10 -8.46
C VAL A 93 -59.64 -2.48 -7.06
N GLY A 94 -60.89 -2.12 -6.74
CA GLY A 94 -61.43 -2.13 -5.39
C GLY A 94 -62.21 -3.39 -4.98
N LYS A 95 -63.22 -3.12 -4.14
CA LYS A 95 -64.07 -3.99 -3.31
C LYS A 95 -63.42 -4.29 -1.95
N GLY A 96 -63.96 -3.90 -0.81
CA GLY A 96 -65.33 -3.56 -0.45
C GLY A 96 -65.75 -4.50 0.66
N THR A 97 -65.56 -4.11 1.92
CA THR A 97 -66.24 -4.72 3.07
C THR A 97 -66.37 -3.67 4.16
N SER A 98 -67.64 -3.35 4.45
CA SER A 98 -68.12 -2.58 5.58
C SER A 98 -67.60 -3.17 6.90
N MET A 99 -67.02 -2.33 7.76
CA MET A 99 -66.90 -2.65 9.17
C MET A 99 -67.27 -1.44 10.01
N SER A 100 -68.27 -1.67 10.85
CA SER A 100 -68.92 -0.72 11.76
C SER A 100 -67.93 0.01 12.67
N LEU A 101 -67.96 1.34 12.66
CA LEU A 101 -67.34 2.18 13.68
C LEU A 101 -68.09 1.99 15.01
N ARG A 102 -67.43 1.36 15.99
CA ARG A 102 -67.67 1.68 17.40
C ARG A 102 -66.61 2.66 17.83
N ALA A 103 -67.02 3.90 18.06
CA ALA A 103 -66.24 4.93 18.71
C ALA A 103 -65.90 4.48 20.14
N ILE A 104 -64.62 4.23 20.41
CA ILE A 104 -64.08 4.27 21.76
C ILE A 104 -63.31 5.57 21.86
N ALA A 105 -63.89 6.50 22.60
CA ALA A 105 -63.26 7.73 23.01
C ALA A 105 -62.11 7.44 23.98
N GLY A 106 -61.01 8.17 23.82
CA GLY A 106 -60.02 8.36 24.87
C GLY A 106 -58.69 7.65 24.61
N GLY A 107 -57.62 8.45 24.49
CA GLY A 107 -56.25 7.99 24.64
C GLY A 107 -55.41 8.16 23.39
N ALA A 108 -54.78 9.32 23.28
CA ALA A 108 -53.68 9.57 22.35
C ALA A 108 -52.53 8.57 22.61
N PHE A 109 -52.49 7.48 21.84
CA PHE A 109 -51.27 6.72 21.61
C PHE A 109 -50.95 6.84 20.13
N LEU A 110 -50.35 7.96 19.75
CA LEU A 110 -49.43 7.97 18.62
C LEU A 110 -48.34 6.96 18.98
N THR A 111 -48.49 5.72 18.56
CA THR A 111 -47.39 4.76 18.50
C THR A 111 -46.43 5.29 17.46
N SER A 112 -45.61 6.24 17.90
CA SER A 112 -44.43 6.70 17.24
C SER A 112 -43.52 5.47 17.17
N PHE A 113 -43.67 4.69 16.09
CA PHE A 113 -42.61 3.82 15.61
C PHE A 113 -41.49 4.77 15.18
N ILE A 114 -40.74 5.24 16.18
CA ILE A 114 -39.40 5.75 15.96
C ILE A 114 -38.67 4.55 15.37
N LEU A 115 -38.60 4.53 14.05
CA LEU A 115 -37.53 3.86 13.32
C LEU A 115 -36.24 4.50 13.83
N MET A 116 -35.78 4.10 15.02
CA MET A 116 -34.38 4.10 15.41
C MET A 116 -33.72 3.01 14.57
N GLY A 117 -33.83 3.18 13.25
CA GLY A 117 -32.90 2.61 12.31
C GLY A 117 -31.58 3.24 12.69
N TRP A 118 -30.78 2.44 13.37
CA TRP A 118 -29.39 2.68 13.65
C TRP A 118 -28.73 2.97 12.30
N THR A 119 -28.71 4.23 11.87
CA THR A 119 -27.92 4.60 10.70
C THR A 119 -26.49 4.57 11.19
N ALA A 120 -25.86 3.40 11.12
CA ALA A 120 -24.42 3.29 11.15
C ALA A 120 -23.91 4.29 10.10
N ARG A 121 -23.38 5.42 10.56
CA ARG A 121 -22.86 6.42 9.66
C ARG A 121 -21.64 5.79 9.00
N ALA A 122 -21.68 5.64 7.69
CA ALA A 122 -20.50 5.21 6.94
C ALA A 122 -19.35 6.14 7.31
N ALA A 123 -18.21 5.57 7.69
CA ALA A 123 -17.03 6.35 8.02
C ALA A 123 -16.56 7.11 6.77
N SER A 124 -16.15 8.35 6.96
CA SER A 124 -15.57 9.14 5.88
C SER A 124 -14.17 8.61 5.50
N PRO A 125 -13.71 8.85 4.26
CA PRO A 125 -12.33 8.53 3.86
C PRO A 125 -11.27 9.11 4.80
N GLU A 126 -11.53 10.30 5.36
CA GLU A 126 -10.65 10.98 6.31
C GLU A 126 -10.55 10.24 7.65
N GLU A 127 -11.67 9.74 8.19
CA GLU A 127 -11.70 8.93 9.41
C GLU A 127 -11.00 7.59 9.21
N ASN A 128 -11.21 6.94 8.06
CA ASN A 128 -10.53 5.69 7.71
C ASN A 128 -9.01 5.90 7.58
N ARG A 129 -8.58 7.00 6.92
CA ARG A 129 -7.16 7.36 6.81
C ARG A 129 -6.53 7.63 8.18
N LYS A 130 -7.26 8.30 9.08
CA LYS A 130 -6.81 8.54 10.44
C LYS A 130 -6.68 7.23 11.22
N MET A 131 -7.67 6.33 11.12
CA MET A 131 -7.63 5.02 11.78
C MET A 131 -6.37 4.24 11.40
N ILE A 132 -6.06 4.12 10.10
CA ILE A 132 -4.89 3.37 9.65
C ILE A 132 -3.58 4.06 10.05
N SER A 133 -3.53 5.41 10.05
CA SER A 133 -2.40 6.16 10.61
C SER A 133 -2.18 5.83 12.10
N ASP A 134 -3.24 5.80 12.91
CA ASP A 134 -3.17 5.49 14.34
C ASP A 134 -2.78 4.02 14.58
N TYR A 135 -3.21 3.10 13.71
CA TYR A 135 -2.77 1.70 13.68
C TYR A 135 -1.25 1.60 13.45
N TYR A 136 -0.71 2.32 12.47
CA TYR A 136 0.73 2.35 12.21
C TYR A 136 1.53 2.94 13.38
N ALA A 137 1.01 3.99 14.03
CA ALA A 137 1.62 4.57 15.22
C ALA A 137 1.66 3.57 16.39
N ALA A 138 0.57 2.83 16.61
CA ALA A 138 0.52 1.77 17.63
C ALA A 138 1.48 0.61 17.32
N TYR A 139 1.58 0.22 16.03
CA TYR A 139 2.54 -0.78 15.59
C TYR A 139 3.98 -0.33 15.85
N ALA A 140 4.32 0.90 15.47
CA ALA A 140 5.66 1.47 15.67
C ALA A 140 6.06 1.57 17.14
N SER A 141 5.11 1.84 18.05
CA SER A 141 5.36 1.88 19.50
C SER A 141 5.40 0.50 20.16
N GLY A 142 5.09 -0.58 19.43
CA GLY A 142 5.03 -1.94 19.98
C GLY A 142 3.77 -2.23 20.81
N ASP A 143 2.75 -1.37 20.77
CA ASP A 143 1.50 -1.56 21.52
C ASP A 143 0.57 -2.53 20.78
N MET A 144 0.86 -3.82 20.92
CA MET A 144 0.10 -4.88 20.23
C MET A 144 -1.35 -5.01 20.71
N GLY A 145 -1.64 -4.58 21.95
CA GLY A 145 -3.01 -4.51 22.47
C GLY A 145 -3.83 -3.46 21.72
N LYS A 146 -3.25 -2.26 21.52
CA LYS A 146 -3.86 -1.22 20.71
C LYS A 146 -3.94 -1.62 19.24
N VAL A 147 -2.92 -2.26 18.67
CA VAL A 147 -2.99 -2.82 17.30
C VAL A 147 -4.19 -3.76 17.16
N ALA A 148 -4.35 -4.72 18.07
CA ALA A 148 -5.46 -5.67 18.04
C ALA A 148 -6.84 -5.00 18.20
N SER A 149 -6.90 -3.84 18.85
CA SER A 149 -8.14 -3.08 19.03
C SER A 149 -8.72 -2.53 17.72
N PHE A 150 -7.91 -2.37 16.66
CA PHE A 150 -8.36 -1.90 15.35
C PHE A 150 -9.05 -3.01 14.54
N PHE A 151 -8.88 -4.27 14.90
CA PHE A 151 -9.38 -5.40 14.11
C PHE A 151 -10.83 -5.73 14.44
N ALA A 152 -11.59 -6.17 13.43
CA ALA A 152 -12.85 -6.87 13.64
C ALA A 152 -12.58 -8.23 14.31
N GLU A 153 -13.56 -8.78 15.03
CA GLU A 153 -13.39 -10.09 15.68
C GLU A 153 -13.08 -11.20 14.67
N ASP A 154 -13.72 -11.13 13.50
CA ASP A 154 -13.59 -12.07 12.39
C ASP A 154 -12.69 -11.55 11.26
N ILE A 155 -11.68 -10.74 11.59
CA ILE A 155 -10.71 -10.20 10.64
C ILE A 155 -10.08 -11.31 9.76
N LEU A 156 -9.89 -11.04 8.47
CA LEU A 156 -9.08 -11.85 7.57
C LEU A 156 -7.78 -11.11 7.23
N TRP A 157 -6.64 -11.76 7.43
CA TRP A 157 -5.33 -11.20 7.05
C TRP A 157 -4.64 -12.10 6.02
N HIS A 158 -4.49 -11.61 4.80
CA HIS A 158 -3.94 -12.36 3.67
C HIS A 158 -2.47 -12.01 3.46
N ILE A 159 -1.60 -13.01 3.65
CA ILE A 159 -0.15 -12.88 3.49
C ILE A 159 0.27 -13.65 2.23
N PRO A 160 0.87 -12.99 1.23
CA PRO A 160 1.26 -13.61 -0.03
C PRO A 160 2.50 -14.49 0.13
N GLY A 161 2.77 -15.30 -0.88
CA GLY A 161 4.02 -16.07 -1.00
C GLY A 161 3.92 -17.52 -0.53
N HIS A 162 5.07 -18.18 -0.52
CA HIS A 162 5.19 -19.61 -0.22
C HIS A 162 6.16 -19.84 0.93
N HIS A 163 5.90 -19.22 2.08
CA HIS A 163 6.76 -19.27 3.26
C HIS A 163 5.96 -19.65 4.53
N PRO A 164 6.63 -20.00 5.65
CA PRO A 164 5.96 -20.54 6.85
C PRO A 164 4.91 -19.64 7.51
N LEU A 165 4.95 -18.33 7.25
CA LEU A 165 3.97 -17.38 7.78
C LEU A 165 2.89 -16.98 6.77
N ALA A 166 3.00 -17.42 5.51
CA ALA A 166 2.06 -17.08 4.44
C ALA A 166 0.66 -17.65 4.70
N GLY A 167 -0.26 -17.32 3.79
CA GLY A 167 -1.65 -17.77 3.84
C GLY A 167 -2.58 -16.78 4.55
N THR A 168 -3.82 -17.20 4.76
CA THR A 168 -4.85 -16.37 5.41
C THR A 168 -4.88 -16.66 6.90
N LYS A 169 -4.76 -15.63 7.73
CA LYS A 169 -5.03 -15.68 9.17
C LYS A 169 -6.47 -15.28 9.42
N ARG A 170 -7.18 -16.04 10.25
CA ARG A 170 -8.62 -15.88 10.51
C ARG A 170 -8.87 -15.53 11.97
N GLY A 171 -9.53 -14.40 12.19
CA GLY A 171 -9.83 -13.86 13.50
C GLY A 171 -8.61 -13.27 14.22
N LYS A 172 -8.88 -12.55 15.31
CA LYS A 172 -7.85 -11.81 16.05
C LYS A 172 -6.73 -12.69 16.59
N GLN A 173 -7.04 -13.92 17.00
CA GLN A 173 -6.05 -14.82 17.60
C GLN A 173 -4.96 -15.22 16.60
N GLU A 174 -5.33 -15.65 15.39
CA GLU A 174 -4.35 -16.04 14.37
C GLU A 174 -3.55 -14.82 13.86
N VAL A 175 -4.21 -13.67 13.74
CA VAL A 175 -3.53 -12.42 13.36
C VAL A 175 -2.53 -11.99 14.44
N ALA A 176 -2.91 -12.05 15.72
CA ALA A 176 -2.00 -11.77 16.83
C ALA A 176 -0.81 -12.74 16.87
N ALA A 177 -1.04 -14.03 16.65
CA ALA A 177 0.02 -15.02 16.55
C ALA A 177 0.99 -14.71 15.40
N PHE A 178 0.48 -14.24 14.25
CA PHE A 178 1.30 -13.76 13.15
C PHE A 178 2.16 -12.54 13.53
N PHE A 179 1.57 -11.52 14.18
CA PHE A 179 2.31 -10.35 14.66
C PHE A 179 3.39 -10.73 15.68
N GLN A 180 3.13 -11.69 16.57
CA GLN A 180 4.14 -12.22 17.48
C GLN A 180 5.31 -12.86 16.74
N GLN A 181 5.06 -13.60 15.65
CA GLN A 181 6.15 -14.13 14.83
C GLN A 181 6.92 -12.98 14.15
N LEU A 182 6.25 -12.00 13.54
CA LEU A 182 6.91 -10.83 12.95
C LEU A 182 7.85 -10.11 13.93
N GLY A 183 7.46 -10.01 15.21
CA GLY A 183 8.31 -9.47 16.28
C GLY A 183 9.64 -10.22 16.43
N LYS A 184 9.65 -11.56 16.32
CA LYS A 184 10.90 -12.37 16.34
C LYS A 184 11.78 -12.12 15.10
N GLY A 185 11.16 -11.71 13.99
CA GLY A 185 11.84 -11.24 12.79
C GLY A 185 12.39 -9.82 12.92
N ASN A 186 12.11 -9.12 14.03
CA ASN A 186 12.36 -7.69 14.21
C ASN A 186 11.87 -6.88 12.99
N PHE A 187 10.67 -7.23 12.50
CA PHE A 187 10.07 -6.57 11.35
C PHE A 187 9.52 -5.20 11.72
N ARG A 188 9.88 -4.19 10.94
CA ARG A 188 9.51 -2.78 11.12
C ARG A 188 8.78 -2.31 9.88
N ALA A 189 7.85 -1.38 10.08
CA ALA A 189 7.09 -0.77 9.00
C ALA A 189 7.14 0.76 9.14
N GLU A 190 7.54 1.43 8.07
CA GLU A 190 7.62 2.89 7.97
C GLU A 190 6.65 3.34 6.87
N LEU A 191 5.58 4.02 7.27
CA LEU A 191 4.51 4.45 6.36
C LEU A 191 5.04 5.51 5.37
N ILE A 192 4.83 5.27 4.07
CA ILE A 192 5.26 6.18 2.99
C ILE A 192 4.07 6.98 2.45
N ALA A 193 2.96 6.30 2.17
CA ALA A 193 1.75 6.91 1.62
C ALA A 193 0.50 6.18 2.08
N LEU A 194 -0.63 6.89 2.06
CA LEU A 194 -1.93 6.37 2.45
C LEU A 194 -3.02 7.02 1.60
N ILE A 195 -3.87 6.21 0.98
CA ILE A 195 -5.03 6.64 0.19
C ILE A 195 -6.24 5.95 0.80
N ALA A 196 -7.33 6.68 1.02
CA ALA A 196 -8.54 6.15 1.60
C ALA A 196 -9.76 6.52 0.77
N ASP A 197 -10.73 5.61 0.75
CA ASP A 197 -12.12 5.85 0.38
C ASP A 197 -13.05 5.45 1.55
N GLU A 198 -14.35 5.32 1.28
CA GLU A 198 -15.37 4.98 2.28
C GLU A 198 -15.20 3.58 2.89
N ASN A 199 -14.65 2.62 2.13
CA ASN A 199 -14.58 1.21 2.48
C ASN A 199 -13.16 0.64 2.52
N TRP A 200 -12.21 1.28 1.83
CA TRP A 200 -10.86 0.81 1.66
C TRP A 200 -9.84 1.87 2.05
N VAL A 201 -8.74 1.40 2.61
CA VAL A 201 -7.51 2.18 2.78
C VAL A 201 -6.36 1.39 2.18
N ILE A 202 -5.62 2.02 1.26
CA ILE A 202 -4.43 1.45 0.64
C ILE A 202 -3.22 2.18 1.19
N ASP A 203 -2.30 1.44 1.79
CA ASP A 203 -0.99 1.98 2.17
C ASP A 203 0.10 1.65 1.17
N MET A 204 1.19 2.40 1.29
CA MET A 204 2.49 1.96 0.84
C MET A 204 3.47 2.23 1.98
N HIS A 205 4.29 1.26 2.34
CA HIS A 205 5.25 1.39 3.43
C HIS A 205 6.55 0.67 3.12
N ARG A 206 7.65 1.12 3.72
CA ARG A 206 8.90 0.36 3.74
C ARG A 206 8.83 -0.64 4.88
N GLY A 207 8.98 -1.92 4.55
CA GLY A 207 9.05 -3.02 5.51
C GLY A 207 10.47 -3.56 5.59
N TRP A 208 11.08 -3.53 6.77
CA TRP A 208 12.48 -3.89 6.95
C TRP A 208 12.78 -4.58 8.28
N SER A 209 13.94 -5.23 8.40
CA SER A 209 14.43 -5.82 9.65
C SER A 209 15.91 -5.55 9.86
N ASN A 210 16.35 -5.54 11.13
CA ASN A 210 17.76 -5.47 11.54
C ASN A 210 18.07 -6.50 12.63
N ARG A 211 18.36 -7.73 12.20
CA ARG A 211 18.83 -8.81 13.06
C ARG A 211 20.31 -9.05 12.79
N ASP A 212 21.12 -8.94 13.84
CA ASP A 212 22.58 -9.06 13.73
C ASP A 212 23.00 -10.48 13.32
N GLY A 213 23.85 -10.58 12.30
CA GLY A 213 24.37 -11.87 11.80
C GLY A 213 23.32 -12.79 11.17
N LEU A 214 22.06 -12.33 11.03
CA LEU A 214 20.94 -13.11 10.49
C LEU A 214 20.40 -12.50 9.20
N ALA A 215 19.58 -13.26 8.48
CA ALA A 215 18.88 -12.78 7.30
C ALA A 215 17.99 -11.59 7.63
N ASN A 216 17.97 -10.59 6.74
CA ASN A 216 17.14 -9.40 6.85
C ASN A 216 16.35 -9.15 5.57
N VAL A 217 15.27 -8.38 5.70
CA VAL A 217 14.47 -7.88 4.58
C VAL A 217 14.50 -6.36 4.61
N ASP A 218 14.43 -5.73 3.45
CA ASP A 218 14.23 -4.29 3.28
C ASP A 218 13.62 -4.06 1.90
N THR A 219 12.31 -3.83 1.86
CA THR A 219 11.55 -3.68 0.61
C THR A 219 10.29 -2.85 0.84
N VAL A 220 9.61 -2.50 -0.25
CA VAL A 220 8.33 -1.79 -0.20
C VAL A 220 7.18 -2.81 -0.17
N TRP A 221 6.18 -2.50 0.64
CA TRP A 221 4.94 -3.26 0.76
C TRP A 221 3.76 -2.32 0.52
N VAL A 222 2.67 -2.92 0.07
CA VAL A 222 1.36 -2.28 -0.04
C VAL A 222 0.37 -3.16 0.69
N LEU A 223 -0.42 -2.58 1.59
CA LEU A 223 -1.57 -3.27 2.19
C LEU A 223 -2.86 -2.61 1.74
N ALA A 224 -3.82 -3.45 1.36
CA ALA A 224 -5.21 -3.06 1.17
C ALA A 224 -6.02 -3.45 2.40
N PHE A 225 -6.57 -2.47 3.10
CA PHE A 225 -7.43 -2.66 4.26
C PHE A 225 -8.88 -2.40 3.89
N LYS A 226 -9.75 -3.39 4.10
CA LYS A 226 -11.20 -3.21 4.08
C LYS A 226 -11.66 -2.80 5.46
N ILE A 227 -12.36 -1.68 5.55
CA ILE A 227 -12.92 -1.16 6.80
C ILE A 227 -14.42 -1.45 6.83
N GLU A 228 -14.90 -1.96 7.96
CA GLU A 228 -16.32 -2.22 8.22
C GLU A 228 -16.61 -1.87 9.69
N ASN A 229 -17.66 -1.09 9.95
CA ASN A 229 -18.06 -0.68 11.30
C ASN A 229 -16.92 -0.08 12.13
N GLY A 230 -16.05 0.71 11.50
CA GLY A 230 -14.90 1.32 12.18
C GLY A 230 -13.85 0.30 12.65
N LYS A 231 -13.76 -0.86 11.99
CA LYS A 231 -12.73 -1.88 12.23
C LYS A 231 -12.13 -2.39 10.92
N ILE A 232 -10.90 -2.85 10.98
CA ILE A 232 -10.27 -3.57 9.87
C ILE A 232 -10.90 -4.96 9.79
N LYS A 233 -11.67 -5.18 8.71
CA LYS A 233 -12.34 -6.45 8.42
C LYS A 233 -11.46 -7.38 7.60
N GLU A 234 -10.72 -6.81 6.65
CA GLU A 234 -9.78 -7.56 5.81
C GLU A 234 -8.51 -6.73 5.64
N ALA A 235 -7.35 -7.38 5.69
CA ALA A 235 -6.07 -6.82 5.30
C ALA A 235 -5.41 -7.75 4.28
N ARG A 236 -4.89 -7.19 3.19
CA ARG A 236 -4.19 -7.95 2.15
C ARG A 236 -2.84 -7.36 1.85
N ASN A 237 -1.79 -8.15 2.04
CA ASN A 237 -0.43 -7.72 1.80
C ASN A 237 -0.01 -7.97 0.35
N PHE A 238 0.77 -7.04 -0.18
CA PHE A 238 1.47 -7.14 -1.46
C PHE A 238 2.93 -6.73 -1.22
N SER A 239 3.88 -7.61 -1.55
CA SER A 239 5.30 -7.28 -1.54
C SER A 239 5.71 -6.77 -2.93
N PHE A 240 6.49 -5.69 -2.98
CA PHE A 240 7.16 -5.28 -4.23
C PHE A 240 8.16 -6.35 -4.70
N ASP A 241 8.84 -7.00 -3.76
CA ASP A 241 9.76 -8.12 -4.03
C ASP A 241 9.31 -9.35 -3.23
N GLN A 242 8.40 -10.13 -3.82
CA GLN A 242 7.86 -11.32 -3.17
C GLN A 242 8.92 -12.41 -2.97
N ALA A 243 9.89 -12.53 -3.89
CA ALA A 243 10.93 -13.55 -3.79
C ALA A 243 11.91 -13.25 -2.63
N ALA A 244 12.28 -11.99 -2.45
CA ALA A 244 13.09 -11.57 -1.30
C ALA A 244 12.35 -11.80 0.03
N ALA A 245 11.06 -11.48 0.08
CA ALA A 245 10.22 -11.75 1.25
C ALA A 245 10.18 -13.26 1.58
N ASP A 246 9.87 -14.11 0.61
CA ASP A 246 9.81 -15.56 0.80
C ASP A 246 11.15 -16.11 1.31
N SER A 247 12.26 -15.67 0.72
CA SER A 247 13.61 -16.06 1.15
C SER A 247 13.92 -15.64 2.59
N PHE A 248 13.56 -14.42 2.97
CA PHE A 248 13.71 -13.94 4.35
C PHE A 248 12.91 -14.82 5.33
N PHE A 249 11.64 -15.08 5.05
CA PHE A 249 10.78 -15.84 5.94
C PHE A 249 11.24 -17.30 6.07
N TRP A 250 11.74 -17.95 5.01
CA TRP A 250 12.31 -19.30 5.12
C TRP A 250 13.60 -19.37 5.95
N GLN A 251 14.42 -18.32 5.90
CA GLN A 251 15.63 -18.23 6.71
C GLN A 251 15.30 -17.91 8.17
N ALA A 252 14.28 -17.09 8.40
CA ALA A 252 13.85 -16.64 9.72
C ALA A 252 13.04 -17.69 10.49
N TYR A 253 12.24 -18.51 9.79
CA TYR A 253 11.31 -19.45 10.40
C TYR A 253 11.51 -20.83 9.79
N ARG A 254 11.92 -21.78 10.63
CA ARG A 254 11.96 -23.19 10.24
C ARG A 254 10.67 -23.85 10.69
N LEU A 255 10.02 -24.55 9.77
CA LEU A 255 8.92 -25.45 10.10
C LEU A 255 9.46 -26.60 10.97
N LYS A 256 8.60 -27.13 11.85
CA LYS A 256 8.92 -28.34 12.63
C LYS A 256 9.43 -29.48 11.72
N PRO A 257 10.27 -30.42 12.16
CA PRO A 257 10.61 -31.58 11.34
C PRO A 257 9.39 -32.51 11.15
N LEU A 258 9.51 -33.52 10.27
CA LEU A 258 8.59 -34.66 10.31
C LEU A 258 9.03 -35.60 11.45
N PRO A 259 8.09 -36.23 12.20
CA PRO A 259 6.64 -36.26 11.97
C PRO A 259 5.86 -35.12 12.62
N ASP A 260 6.46 -34.23 13.40
CA ASP A 260 5.80 -33.19 14.22
C ASP A 260 4.89 -32.20 13.43
N ARG A 261 4.95 -32.19 12.10
CA ARG A 261 4.00 -31.45 11.25
C ARG A 261 2.66 -32.17 11.06
N LEU A 262 2.62 -33.47 11.29
CA LEU A 262 1.47 -34.35 11.02
C LEU A 262 0.61 -34.58 12.26
N THR A 263 1.14 -34.30 13.45
CA THR A 263 0.40 -34.43 14.71
C THR A 263 -0.68 -33.36 14.78
N THR A 264 -1.94 -33.79 14.70
CA THR A 264 -3.11 -32.94 14.95
C THR A 264 -3.41 -33.06 16.43
N GLU A 265 -2.64 -32.35 17.27
CA GLU A 265 -2.98 -32.20 18.69
C GLU A 265 -4.16 -31.23 18.87
#